data_AF-A0A2L2Z7G9-F1
#
_entry.id   AF-A0A2L2Z7G9-F1
#
_cell.length_a   1.000
_cell.length_b   1.000
_cell.length_c   1.000
_cell.angle_alpha   90.00
_cell.angle_beta   90.00
_cell.angle_gamma   90.00
#
_symmetry.space_group_name_H-M   'P 1'
#
loop_
_entity.id
_entity.type
_entity.pdbx_description
1 polymer ?
#
loop_
_entity_poly.entity_id
_entity_poly.type
_entity_poly.pdbx_seq_one_letter_code
_entity_poly.pdbx_strand_id
1 'polypeptide(L)'
;RFNPFVNMAINNIFYLMDIMCEEIPAEATWNAPHADVCDTMTYIVFLAQICWTYGAYEFFILFINVNITTSSYDSSLLGFLWYVKQCG
;
A
#
# COMPACT_ATOMS: atom_id res chain seq x y z
N ARG A 1 20.66 0.69 -12.87
CA ARG A 1 20.92 2.11 -13.21
C ARG A 1 20.07 2.95 -12.26
N PHE A 2 20.66 3.88 -11.52
CA PHE A 2 19.92 4.71 -10.56
C PHE A 2 19.00 5.69 -11.30
N ASN A 3 17.72 5.78 -10.90
CA ASN A 3 16.76 6.75 -11.40
C ASN A 3 16.15 7.52 -10.21
N PRO A 4 16.40 8.82 -10.06
CA PRO A 4 15.91 9.60 -8.94
C PRO A 4 14.38 9.71 -8.90
N PHE A 5 13.70 9.72 -10.05
CA PHE A 5 12.23 9.81 -10.09
C PHE A 5 11.56 8.53 -9.58
N VAL A 6 12.13 7.37 -9.90
CA VAL A 6 11.67 6.08 -9.37
C VAL A 6 11.88 6.04 -7.86
N ASN A 7 13.02 6.52 -7.37
CA ASN A 7 13.29 6.55 -5.93
C ASN A 7 12.32 7.51 -5.19
N MET A 8 12.05 8.70 -5.76
CA MET A 8 11.04 9.61 -5.22
C MET A 8 9.64 9.00 -5.22
N ALA A 9 9.27 8.22 -6.25
CA ALA A 9 8.01 7.48 -6.27
C ALA A 9 7.90 6.47 -5.14
N ILE A 10 8.95 5.67 -4.95
CA ILE A 10 9.01 4.66 -3.90
C ILE A 10 8.92 5.31 -2.53
N ASN A 11 9.69 6.37 -2.29
CA ASN A 11 9.67 7.12 -1.04
C ASN A 11 8.27 7.69 -0.75
N ASN A 12 7.65 8.36 -1.73
CA ASN A 12 6.33 8.94 -1.57
C ASN A 12 5.25 7.89 -1.25
N ILE A 13 5.28 6.73 -1.91
CA ILE A 13 4.31 5.66 -1.65
C ILE A 13 4.50 5.08 -0.25
N PHE A 14 5.73 4.82 0.19
CA PHE A 14 5.97 4.36 1.56
C PHE A 14 5.51 5.38 2.60
N TYR A 15 5.85 6.66 2.41
CA TYR A 15 5.41 7.74 3.29
C TYR A 15 3.88 7.82 3.41
N LEU A 16 3.16 7.71 2.29
CA LEU A 16 1.70 7.69 2.29
C LEU A 16 1.14 6.45 2.98
N MET A 17 1.72 5.28 2.74
CA MET A 17 1.32 4.04 3.43
C MET A 17 1.49 4.17 4.95
N ASP A 18 2.60 4.73 5.42
CA ASP A 18 2.86 4.93 6.85
C ASP A 18 1.82 5.86 7.49
N ILE A 19 1.49 6.98 6.84
CA ILE A 19 0.42 7.89 7.31
C ILE A 19 -0.93 7.15 7.39
N MET A 20 -1.29 6.39 6.36
CA MET A 20 -2.54 5.64 6.36
C MET A 20 -2.55 4.56 7.44
N CYS A 21 -1.40 3.93 7.71
CA CYS A 21 -1.23 2.98 8.80
C CYS A 21 -1.41 3.63 10.17
N GLU A 22 -0.94 4.87 10.40
CA GLU A 22 -1.14 5.59 11.66
C GLU A 22 -2.63 5.74 12.01
N GLU A 23 -3.48 6.00 11.02
CA GLU A 23 -4.93 6.17 11.18
C GLU A 23 -5.69 4.88 11.54
N ILE A 24 -5.12 3.69 11.26
CA ILE A 24 -5.81 2.40 11.41
C ILE A 24 -5.65 1.85 12.83
N PRO A 25 -6.71 1.69 13.65
CA PRO A 25 -6.57 1.09 14.98
C PRO A 25 -6.10 -0.37 14.90
N ALA A 26 -5.12 -0.75 15.72
CA ALA A 26 -4.55 -2.10 15.67
C ALA A 26 -5.55 -3.20 16.05
N GLU A 27 -6.42 -2.91 17.03
CA GLU A 27 -7.41 -3.84 17.59
C GLU A 27 -8.73 -3.89 16.78
N ALA A 28 -9.00 -2.86 15.96
CA ALA A 28 -10.25 -2.73 15.21
C ALA A 28 -10.03 -1.94 13.91
N THR A 29 -9.62 -2.64 12.85
CA THR A 29 -9.30 -2.05 11.53
C THR A 29 -10.46 -1.31 10.89
N TRP A 30 -11.67 -1.84 11.06
CA TRP A 30 -12.92 -1.26 10.55
C TRP A 30 -13.33 0.05 11.22
N ASN A 31 -12.69 0.44 12.34
CA ASN A 31 -12.94 1.73 12.99
C ASN A 31 -12.06 2.86 12.42
N ALA A 32 -11.20 2.58 11.44
CA ALA A 32 -10.41 3.63 10.79
C ALA A 32 -11.34 4.65 10.09
N PRO A 33 -11.02 5.95 10.09
CA PRO A 33 -11.87 6.99 9.50
C PRO A 33 -12.16 6.77 8.02
N HIS A 34 -11.26 6.08 7.32
CA HIS A 34 -11.35 5.77 5.89
C HIS A 34 -11.51 4.26 5.61
N ALA A 35 -11.99 3.48 6.59
CA ALA A 35 -12.07 2.02 6.49
C ALA A 35 -12.85 1.55 5.25
N ASP A 36 -14.05 2.07 5.01
CA ASP A 36 -14.92 1.65 3.90
C ASP A 36 -14.26 1.86 2.52
N VAL A 37 -13.59 3.00 2.34
CA VAL A 37 -12.89 3.34 1.09
C VAL A 37 -11.67 2.46 0.90
N CYS A 38 -10.91 2.23 1.96
CA CYS A 38 -9.71 1.39 1.91
C CYS A 38 -10.06 -0.10 1.73
N ASP A 39 -11.20 -0.55 2.25
CA ASP A 39 -11.59 -1.96 2.14
C ASP A 39 -12.19 -2.30 0.78
N THR A 40 -12.91 -1.36 0.18
CA THR A 40 -13.50 -1.52 -1.17
C THR A 40 -12.47 -1.35 -2.30
N MET A 41 -11.34 -0.70 -2.02
CA MET A 41 -10.25 -0.51 -2.98
C MET A 41 -9.19 -1.60 -2.86
N THR A 42 -8.69 -2.09 -4.00
CA THR A 42 -7.56 -3.02 -4.03
C THR A 42 -6.24 -2.27 -4.01
N TYR A 43 -5.17 -2.94 -3.54
CA TYR A 43 -3.84 -2.35 -3.52
C TYR A 43 -3.36 -1.89 -4.90
N ILE A 44 -3.72 -2.61 -5.97
CA ILE A 44 -3.39 -2.22 -7.35
C ILE A 44 -4.07 -0.91 -7.76
N VAL A 45 -5.33 -0.70 -7.38
CA VAL A 45 -6.06 0.54 -7.71
C VAL A 45 -5.41 1.72 -6.99
N PHE A 46 -5.01 1.53 -5.73
CA PHE A 46 -4.23 2.53 -4.99
C PHE A 46 -2.90 2.86 -5.68
N LEU A 47 -2.11 1.85 -6.06
CA LEU A 47 -0.85 2.07 -6.77
C LEU A 47 -1.06 2.78 -8.11
N ALA A 48 -2.10 2.44 -8.86
CA ALA A 48 -2.40 3.07 -10.14
C ALA A 48 -2.76 4.57 -9.99
N GLN A 49 -3.29 4.99 -8.85
CA GLN A 49 -3.63 6.39 -8.57
C GLN A 49 -2.42 7.20 -8.09
N ILE A 50 -1.56 6.61 -7.26
CA ILE A 50 -0.47 7.32 -6.57
C ILE A 50 0.86 7.22 -7.33
N CYS A 51 1.11 6.11 -8.02
CA CYS A 51 2.40 5.84 -8.64
C CYS A 51 2.54 6.52 -10.01
N TRP A 52 3.50 7.43 -10.11
CA TRP A 52 3.82 8.18 -11.33
C TRP A 52 4.92 7.54 -12.21
N THR A 53 5.54 6.43 -11.79
CA THR A 53 6.62 5.77 -12.56
C THR A 53 6.41 4.27 -12.65
N TYR A 54 6.58 3.71 -13.85
CA TYR A 54 6.44 2.28 -14.08
C TYR A 54 7.41 1.42 -13.24
N GLY A 55 8.65 1.87 -13.08
CA GLY A 55 9.64 1.14 -12.27
C GLY A 55 9.28 1.03 -10.78
N ALA A 56 8.60 2.03 -10.22
CA ALA A 56 8.10 1.94 -8.85
C ALA A 56 6.84 1.08 -8.77
N TYR A 57 5.97 1.14 -9.79
CA TYR A 57 4.79 0.29 -9.87
C TYR A 57 5.14 -1.20 -9.87
N GLU A 58 6.13 -1.62 -10.69
CA GLU A 58 6.62 -3.01 -10.68
C GLU A 58 7.24 -3.41 -9.34
N PHE A 59 7.98 -2.50 -8.71
CA PHE A 59 8.56 -2.74 -7.39
C PHE A 59 7.47 -3.05 -6.36
N PHE A 60 6.39 -2.26 -6.32
CA PHE A 60 5.30 -2.48 -5.35
C PHE A 60 4.44 -3.71 -5.66
N ILE A 61 4.27 -4.09 -6.93
CA ILE A 61 3.66 -5.39 -7.28
C ILE A 61 4.48 -6.54 -6.69
N LEU A 62 5.81 -6.49 -6.84
CA LEU A 62 6.68 -7.51 -6.25
C LEU A 62 6.61 -7.48 -4.71
N PHE A 63 6.62 -6.28 -4.12
CA PHE A 63 6.56 -6.07 -2.68
C PHE A 63 5.33 -6.74 -2.06
N ILE A 64 4.14 -6.49 -2.60
CA ILE A 64 2.92 -7.11 -2.07
C ILE A 64 2.90 -8.62 -2.28
N ASN A 65 3.32 -9.11 -3.46
CA ASN A 65 3.37 -10.54 -3.74
C ASN A 65 4.31 -11.28 -2.76
N VAL A 66 5.44 -10.67 -2.36
CA VAL A 66 6.37 -11.25 -1.40
C VAL A 66 5.81 -11.26 0.03
N ASN A 67 5.11 -10.20 0.44
CA ASN A 67 4.65 -10.07 1.83
C ASN A 67 3.40 -10.90 2.13
N ILE A 68 2.42 -10.94 1.22
CA ILE A 68 1.12 -11.58 1.48
C ILE A 68 0.85 -12.79 0.58
N THR A 69 1.77 -13.16 -0.32
CA THR A 69 1.67 -14.33 -1.23
C THR A 69 0.38 -14.44 -2.04
N THR A 70 -0.35 -13.34 -2.14
CA THR A 70 -1.63 -13.24 -2.85
C THR A 70 -1.43 -12.33 -4.06
N SER A 71 -2.27 -12.54 -5.07
CA SER A 71 -2.30 -11.67 -6.21
C SER A 71 -2.69 -10.25 -5.75
N SER A 72 -1.84 -9.27 -6.05
CA SER A 72 -2.10 -7.83 -5.83
C SER A 72 -3.46 -7.31 -6.32
N TYR A 73 -4.15 -8.07 -7.18
CA TYR A 73 -5.50 -7.78 -7.67
C TYR A 73 -6.62 -8.13 -6.68
N ASP A 74 -6.39 -9.08 -5.76
CA ASP A 74 -7.45 -9.63 -4.90
C ASP A 74 -7.38 -9.10 -3.45
N SER A 75 -6.31 -8.38 -3.10
CA SER A 75 -6.07 -7.92 -1.73
C SER A 75 -6.71 -6.56 -1.47
N SER A 76 -7.57 -6.49 -0.46
CA SER A 76 -8.08 -5.23 0.13
C SER A 76 -6.92 -4.36 0.60
N LEU A 77 -6.95 -3.07 0.27
CA LEU A 77 -5.93 -2.12 0.72
C LEU A 77 -5.95 -2.00 2.25
N LEU A 78 -7.13 -1.94 2.87
CA LEU A 78 -7.26 -1.87 4.33
C LEU A 78 -6.58 -3.06 5.02
N GLY A 79 -6.83 -4.27 4.52
CA GLY A 79 -6.21 -5.49 5.05
C GLY A 79 -4.69 -5.47 4.91
N PHE A 80 -4.18 -4.97 3.78
CA PHE A 80 -2.74 -4.86 3.55
C PHE A 80 -2.08 -3.82 4.45
N LEU A 81 -2.64 -2.61 4.56
CA LEU A 81 -2.11 -1.55 5.43
C LEU A 81 -2.07 -1.99 6.90
N TRP A 82 -3.13 -2.65 7.36
CA TRP A 82 -3.14 -3.23 8.70
C TRP A 82 -2.06 -4.31 8.89
N TYR A 83 -1.88 -5.21 7.91
CA TYR A 83 -0.82 -6.20 7.96
C TYR A 83 0.56 -5.56 8.09
N VAL A 84 0.85 -4.54 7.26
CA VAL A 84 2.10 -3.78 7.33
C VAL A 84 2.27 -3.13 8.71
N LYS A 85 1.23 -2.47 9.24
CA LYS A 85 1.24 -1.86 10.57
C LYS A 85 1.58 -2.85 11.68
N GLN A 86 1.04 -4.06 11.63
CA GLN A 86 1.32 -5.08 12.66
C GLN A 86 2.76 -5.62 12.60
N CYS A 87 3.43 -5.44 11.46
CA CYS A 87 4.80 -5.90 11.25
C CYS A 87 5.88 -4.85 11.62
N GLY A 88 5.50 -3.62 11.98
CA GLY A 88 6.43 -2.59 12.47
C GLY A 88 6.15 -1.21 11.90
#